data_AF-A0A6B3HE88-F1
#
_entry.id   AF-A0A6B3HE88-F1
#
_cell.length_a   1.000
_cell.length_b   1.000
_cell.length_c   1.000
_cell.angle_alpha   90.00
_cell.angle_beta   90.00
_cell.angle_gamma   90.00
#
_symmetry.space_group_name_H-M   'P 1'
#
loop_
_entity.id
_entity.type
_entity.pdbx_description
1 polymer ?
#
loop_
_entity_poly.entity_id
_entity_poly.type
_entity_poly.pdbx_seq_one_letter_code
_entity_poly.pdbx_strand_id
1 'polypeptide(L)' 'TDIAKDGTLEGPNLGLLRDVCAVTDRPVVASGGVSSLADLRAISLLVPEGVEGAIVGKALYAKEFTLEEALKAVAA' A
#
# COMPACT_ATOMS: atom_id res chain seq x y z
N THR A 1 3.71 9.37 2.54
CA THR A 1 2.99 9.49 1.25
C THR A 1 3.96 9.94 0.20
N ASP A 2 4.02 9.23 -0.93
CA ASP A 2 4.68 9.73 -2.13
C ASP A 2 3.65 10.56 -2.91
N ILE A 3 3.78 11.89 -2.89
CA ILE A 3 2.86 12.80 -3.58
C ILE A 3 2.89 12.57 -5.10
N ALA A 4 4.03 12.16 -5.65
CA ALA A 4 4.16 11.91 -7.09
C ALA A 4 3.39 10.66 -7.54
N LYS A 5 3.12 9.72 -6.62
CA LYS A 5 2.35 8.49 -6.88
C LYS A 5 0.90 8.58 -6.44
N ASP A 6 0.51 9.65 -5.76
CA ASP A 6 -0.85 9.78 -5.27
C ASP A 6 -1.84 9.99 -6.43
N GLY A 7 -2.80 9.07 -6.54
CA GLY A 7 -3.79 9.10 -7.60
C GLY A 7 -3.30 8.81 -9.02
N THR A 8 -2.04 8.40 -9.25
CA THR A 8 -1.53 8.10 -10.60
C THR A 8 -1.85 6.70 -11.10
N LEU A 9 -2.27 5.80 -10.19
CA LEU A 9 -2.51 4.38 -10.45
C LEU A 9 -1.27 3.59 -10.93
N GLU A 10 -0.06 4.12 -10.74
CA GLU A 10 1.20 3.50 -11.16
C GLU A 10 1.83 2.56 -10.11
N GLY A 11 1.09 2.18 -9.08
CA GLY A 11 1.58 1.37 -7.97
C GLY A 11 2.26 2.20 -6.86
N PRO A 12 2.39 1.63 -5.65
CA PRO A 12 2.98 2.29 -4.49
C PRO A 12 4.52 2.36 -4.59
N ASN A 13 5.12 3.35 -3.93
CA ASN A 13 6.58 3.46 -3.84
C ASN A 13 7.13 2.56 -2.72
N LEU A 14 7.35 1.28 -3.05
CA LEU A 14 7.85 0.29 -2.08
C LEU A 14 9.25 0.64 -1.55
N GLY A 15 10.12 1.22 -2.39
CA GLY A 15 11.46 1.64 -1.97
C GLY A 15 11.40 2.69 -0.86
N LEU A 16 10.59 3.73 -1.07
CA LEU A 16 10.36 4.76 -0.04
C LEU A 16 9.81 4.17 1.26
N LEU A 17 8.88 3.21 1.19
CA LEU A 17 8.33 2.58 2.39
C LEU A 17 9.43 1.84 3.18
N ARG A 18 10.31 1.11 2.50
CA ARG A 18 11.48 0.45 3.11
C ARG A 18 12.42 1.45 3.76
N ASP A 19 12.74 2.53 3.05
CA ASP A 19 13.64 3.58 3.54
C ASP A 19 13.11 4.26 4.81
N VAL A 20 11.79 4.53 4.85
CA VAL A 20 11.16 5.10 6.05
C VAL A 20 11.17 4.08 7.19
N CYS A 21 10.77 2.84 6.93
CA CYS A 21 10.79 1.78 7.95
C CYS A 21 12.18 1.57 8.55
N ALA A 22 13.25 1.70 7.76
CA ALA A 22 14.62 1.55 8.22
C ALA A 22 15.10 2.66 9.20
N VAL A 23 14.39 3.78 9.30
CA VAL A 23 14.79 4.93 10.13
C VAL A 23 13.85 5.21 11.30
N THR A 24 12.83 4.37 11.53
CA THR A 24 11.89 4.53 12.64
C THR A 24 11.31 3.20 13.09
N ASP A 25 11.20 3.01 14.41
CA ASP A 25 10.45 1.88 15.00
C ASP A 25 8.95 2.15 15.08
N ARG A 26 8.50 3.37 14.73
CA ARG A 26 7.08 3.70 14.68
C ARG A 26 6.40 2.99 13.50
N PRO A 27 5.18 2.48 13.69
CA PRO A 27 4.42 1.86 12.60
C PRO A 27 4.25 2.80 11.41
N VAL A 28 4.42 2.26 10.20
CA VAL A 28 4.32 2.99 8.94
C VAL A 28 3.04 2.59 8.21
N VAL A 29 2.25 3.58 7.77
CA VAL A 29 1.08 3.36 6.92
C VAL A 29 1.42 3.74 5.47
N ALA A 30 1.28 2.78 4.56
CA ALA A 30 1.42 3.02 3.13
C ALA A 30 0.26 3.89 2.63
N SER A 31 0.56 5.04 2.03
CA SER A 31 -0.45 5.97 1.52
C SER A 31 -0.08 6.45 0.13
N GLY A 32 -1.00 6.26 -0.82
CA GLY A 32 -0.86 6.65 -2.22
C GLY A 32 -0.42 5.50 -3.14
N GLY A 33 -0.82 5.57 -4.40
CA GLY A 33 -0.34 4.68 -5.47
C GLY A 33 -1.00 3.31 -5.61
N VAL A 34 -1.81 2.84 -4.65
CA VAL A 34 -2.50 1.55 -4.78
C VAL A 34 -3.50 1.57 -5.95
N SER A 35 -3.28 0.73 -6.96
CA SER A 35 -4.18 0.56 -8.11
C SER A 35 -4.65 -0.86 -8.34
N SER A 36 -4.00 -1.85 -7.72
CA SER A 36 -4.31 -3.27 -7.94
C SER A 36 -4.20 -4.11 -6.66
N LEU A 37 -4.76 -5.33 -6.70
CA LEU A 37 -4.56 -6.33 -5.63
C LEU A 37 -3.09 -6.78 -5.52
N ALA A 38 -2.32 -6.68 -6.61
CA ALA A 38 -0.89 -7.00 -6.59
C ALA A 38 -0.11 -5.97 -5.74
N ASP A 39 -0.49 -4.70 -5.78
CA ASP A 39 0.11 -3.66 -4.94
C ASP A 39 -0.12 -3.93 -3.46
N LEU A 40 -1.33 -4.33 -3.09
CA LEU A 40 -1.66 -4.69 -1.70
C LEU A 40 -0.83 -5.87 -1.19
N ARG A 41 -0.63 -6.89 -2.04
CA ARG A 41 0.27 -8.01 -1.72
C ARG A 41 1.71 -7.56 -1.59
N ALA A 42 2.18 -6.68 -2.47
CA ALA A 42 3.54 -6.16 -2.40
C ALA A 42 3.77 -5.33 -1.13
N ILE A 43 2.78 -4.54 -0.71
CA ILE A 43 2.81 -3.81 0.55
C ILE A 43 2.79 -4.77 1.75
N SER A 44 1.97 -5.83 1.73
CA SER A 44 1.87 -6.77 2.87
C SER A 44 3.18 -7.52 3.13
N LEU A 45 4.02 -7.71 2.10
CA LEU A 45 5.37 -8.25 2.28
C LEU A 45 6.32 -7.34 3.08
N LEU A 46 5.96 -6.07 3.28
CA LEU A 46 6.74 -5.12 4.08
C LEU A 46 6.33 -5.09 5.56
N VAL A 47 5.36 -5.92 5.98
CA VAL A 47 4.96 -6.01 7.40
C VAL A 47 6.14 -6.33 8.33
N PRO A 48 7.05 -7.27 8.00
CA PRO A 48 8.23 -7.52 8.83
C PRO A 48 9.21 -6.34 8.92
N GLU A 49 9.11 -5.38 8.01
CA GLU A 49 9.99 -4.20 7.97
C GLU A 49 9.41 -3.03 8.78
N GLY A 50 8.10 -3.02 9.07
CA GLY A 50 7.45 -1.98 9.90
C GLY A 50 6.18 -1.37 9.33
N VAL A 51 5.74 -1.82 8.14
CA VAL A 51 4.45 -1.39 7.58
C VAL A 51 3.30 -2.06 8.31
N GLU A 52 2.35 -1.29 8.86
CA GLU A 52 1.19 -1.84 9.58
C GLU A 52 -0.12 -1.83 8.77
N GLY A 53 -0.16 -1.06 7.69
CA GLY A 53 -1.38 -0.91 6.91
C GLY A 53 -1.21 -0.11 5.64
N ALA A 54 -2.30 -0.01 4.88
CA ALA A 54 -2.36 0.75 3.64
C ALA A 54 -3.67 1.54 3.54
N ILE A 55 -3.60 2.73 2.94
CA ILE A 55 -4.76 3.55 2.60
C ILE A 55 -5.08 3.35 1.13
N VAL A 56 -6.30 2.90 0.85
CA VAL A 56 -6.81 2.71 -0.51
C VAL A 56 -7.92 3.73 -0.78
N GLY A 57 -7.68 4.60 -1.76
CA GLY A 57 -8.64 5.62 -2.18
C GLY A 57 -9.19 5.33 -3.57
N LYS A 58 -8.62 5.99 -4.59
CA LYS A 58 -9.13 6.02 -5.97
C LYS A 58 -9.48 4.64 -6.55
N ALA A 59 -8.68 3.61 -6.29
CA ALA A 59 -8.93 2.26 -6.81
C ALA A 59 -10.28 1.68 -6.38
N LEU A 60 -10.73 1.93 -5.15
CA LEU A 60 -12.05 1.49 -4.67
C LEU A 60 -13.17 2.30 -5.33
N TYR A 61 -12.99 3.62 -5.49
CA TYR A 61 -13.97 4.48 -6.17
C TYR A 61 -14.09 4.17 -7.67
N ALA A 62 -12.99 3.80 -8.31
CA ALA A 62 -12.93 3.38 -9.72
C ALA A 62 -13.40 1.93 -9.94
N LYS A 63 -13.67 1.18 -8.88
CA LYS A 63 -14.06 -0.23 -8.91
C LYS A 63 -13.02 -1.14 -9.58
N GLU A 64 -11.73 -0.84 -9.43
CA GLU A 64 -10.64 -1.72 -9.89
C GLU A 64 -10.65 -3.07 -9.15
N PHE A 65 -11.12 -3.05 -7.90
CA PHE A 65 -11.40 -4.21 -7.07
C PHE A 65 -12.37 -3.82 -5.94
N THR A 66 -12.95 -4.81 -5.27
CA THR A 66 -13.81 -4.60 -4.10
C THR A 66 -13.03 -4.58 -2.79
N LEU A 67 -13.63 -4.04 -1.73
CA LEU A 67 -13.04 -4.10 -0.39
C LEU A 67 -12.84 -5.55 0.06
N GLU A 68 -13.79 -6.44 -0.26
CA GLU A 68 -13.70 -7.87 0.07
C GLU A 68 -12.55 -8.55 -0.67
N GLU A 69 -12.31 -8.20 -1.93
CA GLU A 69 -11.16 -8.70 -2.71
C GLU A 69 -9.84 -8.20 -2.13
N ALA A 70 -9.78 -6.92 -1.74
CA ALA A 70 -8.60 -6.33 -1.09
C ALA A 70 -8.25 -7.05 0.21
N LEU A 71 -9.23 -7.27 1.09
CA LEU A 71 -9.04 -7.99 2.35
C LEU A 71 -8.61 -9.44 2.13
N LYS A 72 -9.23 -10.14 1.17
CA LYS A 72 -8.83 -11.51 0.80
C LYS A 72 -7.42 -11.58 0.23
N ALA A 73 -6.98 -10.57 -0.52
CA ALA A 73 -5.67 -10.57 -1.15
C ALA A 73 -4.51 -10.51 -0.15
N VAL A 74 -4.75 -10.01 1.06
CA VAL A 74 -3.76 -9.86 2.15
C VAL A 74 -4.08 -10.69 3.39
N ALA A 75 -5.12 -11.53 3.33
CA ALA A 75 -5.41 -12.49 4.37
C ALA A 75 -4.31 -13.55 4.47
N ALA A 76 -3.99 -13.99 5.70
CA ALA A 76 -3.00 -15.01 5.99
C ALA A 76 -3.40 -16.40 5.48
#